data_AF-A0A8B6DPI5-F1
#
_entry.id   AF-A0A8B6DPI5-F1
#
_cell.length_a   1.000
_cell.length_b   1.000
_cell.length_c   1.000
_cell.angle_alpha   90.00
_cell.angle_beta   90.00
_cell.angle_gamma   90.00
#
_symmetry.space_group_name_H-M   'P 1'
#
loop_
_entity.id
_entity.type
_entity.pdbx_description
1 polymer ?
#
loop_
_entity_poly.entity_id
_entity_poly.type
_entity_poly.pdbx_seq_one_letter_code
_entity_poly.pdbx_strand_id
1 'polypeptide(L)'
;MNTAMVVAKCMERRGVFPLMVIQKRFKGNKQKLKMKTDDSGSKTGDRSGSQKVLFPEISLVPNIQGSTTTSKVKGKKKKQPTIVQNYYGDKPLDDVWISTHYPAPEYQLGEIIKRHKEYAQPAMFNQLDSRIYADMEISLRTSKKTKFLSPFKSTLVPPHLFDIGVKKKIIVVCNEKDHINLALKLGAYQAGGDDIVKMLLRGTIKRSDFDYLLSVPGYEKEWNQLQGSFGNAAPSISRGTISKDIEQMVKLYLHGLTYETVKTSQSLAKVQVPFGQLAMTSEQLTENFLFLIDDINKRKPSGASGKFISYMTIVAPPSPERFILNLDEYSTVKKKVKKELPVETPLVDDEKVMQTAL
;
A
#
# COMPACT_ATOMS: atom_id res chain seq x y z
N MET A 1 32.69 34.00 34.22
CA MET A 1 33.68 33.75 33.14
C MET A 1 32.97 33.01 32.02
N ASN A 2 32.78 33.72 30.91
CA ASN A 2 32.22 33.21 29.66
C ASN A 2 33.16 32.18 29.04
N THR A 3 32.63 31.21 28.28
CA THR A 3 32.86 31.11 26.82
C THR A 3 31.79 30.19 26.23
N ALA A 4 31.01 30.74 25.31
CA ALA A 4 30.06 30.03 24.47
C ALA A 4 30.74 29.62 23.16
N MET A 5 30.32 28.51 22.55
CA MET A 5 30.47 28.31 21.11
C MET A 5 29.14 27.84 20.53
N VAL A 6 28.65 28.68 19.62
CA VAL A 6 27.42 28.55 18.84
C VAL A 6 27.77 27.85 17.53
N VAL A 7 27.02 26.82 17.15
CA VAL A 7 26.83 26.48 15.73
C VAL A 7 25.35 26.16 15.52
N ALA A 8 24.70 26.97 14.68
CA ALA A 8 23.33 26.79 14.23
C ALA A 8 23.30 26.75 12.70
N LYS A 9 22.67 25.73 12.11
CA LYS A 9 22.03 25.70 10.78
C LYS A 9 21.48 24.28 10.57
N CYS A 10 20.31 23.99 10.01
CA CYS A 10 19.10 24.71 9.66
C CYS A 10 18.07 23.62 9.34
N MET A 11 16.80 23.88 9.64
CA MET A 11 15.66 22.97 9.42
C MET A 11 15.53 22.51 7.97
N GLU A 12 15.24 21.21 7.78
CA GLU A 12 14.19 20.81 6.84
C GLU A 12 13.46 19.56 7.35
N ARG A 13 12.31 19.80 8.02
CA ARG A 13 11.36 18.77 8.41
C ARG A 13 10.44 18.47 7.23
N ARG A 14 10.49 17.25 6.69
CA ARG A 14 9.34 16.64 5.99
C ARG A 14 8.96 15.32 6.66
N GLY A 15 7.89 15.39 7.44
CA GLY A 15 6.82 14.38 7.45
C GLY A 15 7.10 13.01 8.04
N VAL A 16 7.49 12.94 9.32
CA VAL A 16 7.20 11.76 10.16
C VAL A 16 5.99 12.11 11.02
N PHE A 17 4.86 11.42 10.81
CA PHE A 17 3.69 11.51 11.69
C PHE A 17 3.84 10.45 12.80
N PRO A 18 3.98 10.84 14.09
CA PRO A 18 3.83 9.88 15.17
C PRO A 18 2.35 9.70 15.52
N LEU A 19 1.91 8.45 15.63
CA LEU A 19 0.64 8.08 16.28
C LEU A 19 0.66 8.58 17.73
N MET A 20 -0.29 9.44 18.09
CA MET A 20 -0.62 9.70 19.50
C MET A 20 -2.09 9.32 19.73
N VAL A 21 -2.28 8.21 20.44
CA VAL A 21 -3.55 7.77 21.00
C VAL A 21 -3.84 8.65 22.22
N ILE A 22 -4.91 9.44 22.18
CA ILE A 22 -5.48 10.06 23.38
C ILE A 22 -6.93 9.59 23.51
N GLN A 23 -7.13 8.62 24.39
CA GLN A 23 -8.42 8.37 25.01
C GLN A 23 -8.79 9.58 25.89
N LYS A 24 -9.95 10.19 25.67
CA LYS A 24 -10.66 10.87 26.78
C LYS A 24 -12.15 10.53 26.76
N ARG A 25 -12.56 10.01 27.91
CA ARG A 25 -13.86 9.47 28.28
C ARG A 25 -14.95 10.53 28.28
N PHE A 26 -16.15 10.10 27.90
CA PHE A 26 -17.44 10.76 28.13
C PHE A 26 -17.75 10.90 29.63
N LYS A 27 -18.16 12.10 30.03
CA LYS A 27 -19.19 12.47 31.05
C LYS A 27 -19.64 13.87 30.63
N GLY A 28 -20.89 14.28 30.50
CA GLY A 28 -22.18 13.86 31.02
C GLY A 28 -22.97 15.16 31.20
N ASN A 29 -24.21 15.23 30.68
CA ASN A 29 -25.15 16.35 30.73
C ASN A 29 -25.22 17.10 32.07
N LYS A 30 -25.44 18.43 32.04
CA LYS A 30 -26.58 19.10 32.70
C LYS A 30 -26.72 20.58 32.30
N GLN A 31 -27.95 21.04 32.44
CA GLN A 31 -28.63 22.17 31.82
C GLN A 31 -28.36 23.53 32.50
N LYS A 32 -28.66 24.60 31.73
CA LYS A 32 -29.10 25.96 32.09
C LYS A 32 -29.08 26.37 33.57
N LEU A 33 -28.42 27.51 33.85
CA LEU A 33 -28.97 28.55 34.72
C LEU A 33 -28.62 29.95 34.17
N LYS A 34 -29.66 30.77 34.00
CA LYS A 34 -29.60 32.23 33.82
C LYS A 34 -29.86 32.86 35.20
N MET A 35 -29.13 33.91 35.57
CA MET A 35 -29.57 35.11 36.33
C MET A 35 -28.52 36.21 36.05
N LYS A 36 -28.86 37.29 35.34
CA LYS A 36 -29.45 38.59 35.76
C LYS A 36 -28.49 39.53 36.52
N THR A 37 -28.52 40.77 36.03
CA THR A 37 -27.87 42.05 36.38
C THR A 37 -28.23 42.54 37.81
N ASP A 38 -27.68 43.56 38.48
CA ASP A 38 -27.19 44.91 38.12
C ASP A 38 -26.22 45.48 39.21
N ASP A 39 -25.43 46.48 38.81
CA ASP A 39 -24.91 47.71 39.47
C ASP A 39 -24.23 47.81 40.87
N SER A 40 -23.10 48.57 40.84
CA SER A 40 -22.66 49.68 41.73
C SER A 40 -21.41 49.49 42.62
N GLY A 41 -20.46 50.45 42.54
CA GLY A 41 -19.74 50.97 43.72
C GLY A 41 -18.20 50.86 43.86
N SER A 42 -17.44 51.67 43.13
CA SER A 42 -16.28 52.50 43.55
C SER A 42 -15.01 51.98 44.31
N LYS A 43 -13.85 52.40 43.74
CA LYS A 43 -12.65 53.08 44.32
C LYS A 43 -11.26 52.37 44.40
N THR A 44 -10.28 53.16 43.93
CA THR A 44 -8.84 53.34 44.28
C THR A 44 -7.72 52.43 43.71
N GLY A 45 -6.92 53.03 42.81
CA GLY A 45 -5.46 53.24 42.93
C GLY A 45 -4.49 52.06 42.73
N ASP A 46 -3.76 52.00 41.61
CA ASP A 46 -2.36 52.49 41.50
C ASP A 46 -1.68 52.13 40.17
N ARG A 47 -0.72 52.98 39.79
CA ARG A 47 0.03 52.98 38.52
C ARG A 47 1.16 51.96 38.48
N SER A 48 1.29 51.26 37.35
CA SER A 48 2.55 51.01 36.59
C SER A 48 2.14 50.22 35.35
N GLY A 49 2.38 50.62 34.10
CA GLY A 49 3.55 51.27 33.53
C GLY A 49 4.29 50.24 32.69
N SER A 50 3.85 50.01 31.44
CA SER A 50 4.68 49.44 30.35
C SER A 50 3.99 49.62 29.00
N GLN A 51 4.77 50.15 28.06
CA GLN A 51 4.40 50.78 26.81
C GLN A 51 3.76 49.83 25.79
N LYS A 52 2.68 50.27 25.13
CA LYS A 52 2.27 49.77 23.82
C LYS A 52 2.97 50.61 22.76
N VAL A 53 3.89 50.00 22.03
CA VAL A 53 4.47 50.60 20.82
C VAL A 53 3.35 50.70 19.78
N LEU A 54 2.93 51.94 19.51
CA LEU A 54 2.13 52.31 18.34
C LEU A 54 3.01 52.10 17.10
N PHE A 55 2.53 51.31 16.15
CA PHE A 55 2.94 51.46 14.75
C PHE A 55 1.97 52.44 14.09
N PRO A 56 2.46 53.47 13.37
CA PRO A 56 1.59 54.49 12.77
C PRO A 56 0.79 53.90 11.60
N GLU A 57 -0.53 54.14 11.62
CA GLU A 57 -1.39 54.04 10.45
C GLU A 57 -0.87 55.02 9.38
N ILE A 58 -0.52 54.48 8.22
CA ILE A 58 -0.34 55.29 7.02
C ILE A 58 -1.67 55.30 6.27
N SER A 59 -2.13 56.54 6.10
CA SER A 59 -3.39 57.03 5.58
C SER A 59 -3.81 56.47 4.21
N LEU A 60 -5.10 56.21 4.10
CA LEU A 60 -5.88 56.19 2.86
C LEU A 60 -5.84 57.56 2.16
N VAL A 61 -5.77 57.55 0.83
CA VAL A 61 -6.33 58.62 -0.02
C VAL A 61 -7.52 58.03 -0.81
N PRO A 62 -8.66 58.72 -0.90
CA PRO A 62 -9.92 58.11 -1.29
C PRO A 62 -10.29 58.30 -2.78
N ASN A 63 -11.27 57.49 -3.17
CA ASN A 63 -12.40 57.80 -4.05
C ASN A 63 -12.21 57.69 -5.58
N ILE A 64 -12.82 56.65 -6.18
CA ILE A 64 -13.77 56.83 -7.29
C ILE A 64 -14.98 55.92 -7.03
N GLN A 65 -16.15 56.54 -7.08
CA GLN A 65 -17.48 56.01 -6.81
C GLN A 65 -17.91 54.96 -7.87
N GLY A 66 -18.63 53.94 -7.43
CA GLY A 66 -19.22 52.94 -8.34
C GLY A 66 -20.15 51.96 -7.63
N SER A 67 -21.38 52.42 -7.38
CA SER A 67 -22.65 51.68 -7.22
C SER A 67 -22.66 50.30 -6.54
N THR A 68 -23.31 50.27 -5.39
CA THR A 68 -23.92 49.09 -4.76
C THR A 68 -24.88 48.37 -5.73
N THR A 69 -24.59 47.09 -6.02
CA THR A 69 -25.62 46.09 -6.30
C THR A 69 -25.33 44.83 -5.52
N THR A 70 -26.16 44.57 -4.51
CA THR A 70 -26.24 43.32 -3.77
C THR A 70 -26.54 42.16 -4.72
N SER A 71 -25.59 41.25 -4.88
CA SER A 71 -25.84 39.95 -5.51
C SER A 71 -25.23 38.83 -4.68
N LYS A 72 -26.10 37.89 -4.30
CA LYS A 72 -25.84 36.74 -3.43
C LYS A 72 -24.59 35.97 -3.88
N VAL A 73 -23.59 35.93 -3.00
CA VAL A 73 -22.42 35.05 -3.11
C VAL A 73 -22.90 33.59 -3.07
N LYS A 74 -22.98 32.94 -4.23
CA LYS A 74 -22.95 31.47 -4.28
C LYS A 74 -21.53 31.05 -3.92
N GLY A 75 -21.36 30.50 -2.71
CA GLY A 75 -20.09 29.97 -2.23
C GLY A 75 -19.55 28.89 -3.17
N LYS A 76 -18.67 29.29 -4.09
CA LYS A 76 -17.78 28.35 -4.78
C LYS A 76 -16.84 27.80 -3.72
N LYS A 77 -16.97 26.51 -3.40
CA LYS A 77 -15.96 25.78 -2.63
C LYS A 77 -14.60 26.04 -3.32
N LYS A 78 -13.71 26.78 -2.64
CA LYS A 78 -12.32 26.94 -3.08
C LYS A 78 -11.76 25.53 -3.24
N LYS A 79 -11.54 25.08 -4.48
CA LYS A 79 -10.69 23.91 -4.74
C LYS A 79 -9.35 24.25 -4.11
N GLN A 80 -8.79 23.35 -3.30
CA GLN A 80 -7.42 23.53 -2.87
C GLN A 80 -6.56 23.70 -4.14
N PRO A 81 -5.62 24.65 -4.16
CA PRO A 81 -4.76 24.83 -5.31
C PRO A 81 -3.98 23.52 -5.48
N THR A 82 -4.22 22.82 -6.59
CA THR A 82 -3.30 21.77 -7.01
C THR A 82 -1.99 22.48 -7.29
N ILE A 83 -0.98 22.27 -6.45
CA ILE A 83 0.36 22.81 -6.68
C ILE A 83 0.85 22.10 -7.94
N VAL A 84 0.79 22.79 -9.08
CA VAL A 84 1.45 22.33 -10.29
C VAL A 84 2.92 22.63 -10.05
N GLN A 85 3.71 21.61 -9.74
CA GLN A 85 5.16 21.76 -9.71
C GLN A 85 5.60 22.04 -11.15
N ASN A 86 6.03 23.27 -11.41
CA ASN A 86 6.59 23.66 -12.69
C ASN A 86 8.04 23.15 -12.74
N TYR A 87 8.26 22.03 -13.42
CA TYR A 87 9.60 21.54 -13.73
C TYR A 87 10.19 22.30 -14.92
N TYR A 88 11.52 22.49 -14.93
CA TYR A 88 12.21 23.16 -16.04
C TYR A 88 12.37 22.24 -17.27
N GLY A 89 12.27 20.93 -17.08
CA GLY A 89 12.28 19.92 -18.13
C GLY A 89 12.11 18.52 -17.55
N ASP A 90 12.02 17.51 -18.43
CA ASP A 90 11.82 16.11 -18.04
C ASP A 90 13.09 15.45 -17.51
N LYS A 91 14.24 15.81 -18.08
CA LYS A 91 15.56 15.30 -17.69
C LYS A 91 16.56 16.45 -17.57
N PRO A 92 17.46 16.39 -16.59
CA PRO A 92 18.59 17.33 -16.50
C PRO A 92 19.55 17.10 -17.68
N LEU A 93 20.20 18.16 -18.14
CA LEU A 93 21.25 18.09 -19.16
C LEU A 93 22.60 17.70 -18.54
N ASP A 94 22.86 18.16 -17.31
CA ASP A 94 24.11 17.94 -16.59
C ASP A 94 23.96 16.83 -15.55
N ASP A 95 25.09 16.24 -15.14
CA ASP A 95 25.17 15.20 -14.09
C ASP A 95 24.87 15.75 -12.68
N VAL A 96 24.96 17.07 -12.49
CA VAL A 96 24.64 17.74 -11.22
C VAL A 96 23.46 18.67 -11.46
N TRP A 97 22.33 18.34 -10.86
CA TRP A 97 21.11 19.14 -10.98
C TRP A 97 20.40 19.29 -9.64
N ILE A 98 19.56 20.32 -9.56
CA ILE A 98 18.71 20.55 -8.39
C ILE A 98 17.47 19.68 -8.51
N SER A 99 17.29 18.75 -7.56
CA SER A 99 16.19 17.77 -7.54
C SER A 99 14.79 18.39 -7.49
N THR A 100 14.66 19.67 -7.10
CA THR A 100 13.38 20.39 -7.07
C THR A 100 12.93 20.85 -8.46
N HIS A 101 13.87 20.99 -9.41
CA HIS A 101 13.63 21.56 -10.74
C HIS A 101 13.28 20.51 -11.81
N TYR A 102 13.50 19.24 -11.51
CA TYR A 102 13.26 18.12 -12.42
C TYR A 102 12.40 17.07 -11.71
N PRO A 103 11.55 16.33 -12.46
CA PRO A 103 10.84 15.21 -11.89
C PRO A 103 11.82 14.12 -11.44
N ALA A 104 11.40 13.34 -10.44
CA ALA A 104 12.21 12.21 -10.00
C ALA A 104 12.35 11.19 -11.14
N PRO A 105 13.57 10.72 -11.45
CA PRO A 105 13.80 9.82 -12.57
C PRO A 105 13.12 8.46 -12.35
N GLU A 106 12.55 7.93 -13.42
CA GLU A 106 11.97 6.59 -13.47
C GLU A 106 12.99 5.61 -14.07
N TYR A 107 13.10 4.42 -13.48
CA TYR A 107 14.08 3.42 -13.87
C TYR A 107 13.41 2.11 -14.29
N GLN A 108 14.16 1.29 -15.03
CA GLN A 108 13.76 -0.06 -15.37
C GLN A 108 14.00 -1.03 -14.20
N LEU A 109 13.19 -2.09 -14.10
CA LEU A 109 13.29 -3.05 -13.00
C LEU A 109 14.70 -3.67 -12.90
N GLY A 110 15.30 -4.05 -14.02
CA GLY A 110 16.65 -4.63 -14.05
C GLY A 110 17.71 -3.69 -13.50
N GLU A 111 17.64 -2.40 -13.84
CA GLU A 111 18.55 -1.37 -13.34
C GLU A 111 18.35 -1.14 -11.84
N ILE A 112 17.10 -1.12 -11.37
CA ILE A 112 16.76 -0.99 -9.95
C ILE A 112 17.32 -2.18 -9.15
N ILE A 113 17.14 -3.40 -9.64
CA ILE A 113 17.68 -4.60 -8.99
C ILE A 113 19.21 -4.52 -8.92
N LYS A 114 19.86 -4.12 -10.01
CA LYS A 114 21.32 -3.95 -10.06
C LYS A 114 21.80 -2.96 -8.99
N ARG A 115 21.18 -1.79 -8.91
CA ARG A 115 21.52 -0.77 -7.89
C ARG A 115 21.31 -1.28 -6.47
N HIS A 116 20.18 -1.92 -6.18
CA HIS A 116 19.94 -2.47 -4.84
C HIS A 116 20.95 -3.57 -4.49
N LYS A 117 21.38 -4.39 -5.46
CA LYS A 117 22.45 -5.38 -5.26
C LYS A 117 23.81 -4.74 -5.00
N GLU A 118 24.15 -3.65 -5.70
CA GLU A 118 25.37 -2.86 -5.45
C GLU A 118 25.38 -2.32 -4.02
N TYR A 119 24.24 -1.80 -3.52
CA TYR A 119 24.11 -1.37 -2.13
C TYR A 119 24.24 -2.51 -1.11
N ALA A 120 23.78 -3.72 -1.45
CA ALA A 120 23.86 -4.86 -0.54
C ALA A 120 25.23 -5.54 -0.49
N GLN A 121 26.19 -5.09 -1.30
CA GLN A 121 27.54 -5.64 -1.28
C GLN A 121 28.19 -5.54 0.12
N PRO A 122 29.14 -6.45 0.43
CA PRO A 122 29.82 -6.46 1.73
C PRO A 122 30.52 -5.14 2.09
N ALA A 123 30.96 -4.37 1.08
CA ALA A 123 31.61 -3.07 1.29
C ALA A 123 30.66 -1.98 1.81
N MET A 124 29.35 -2.16 1.67
CA MET A 124 28.32 -1.18 2.05
C MET A 124 27.51 -1.68 3.25
N PHE A 125 26.42 -2.42 3.01
CA PHE A 125 25.51 -2.88 4.07
C PHE A 125 25.70 -4.37 4.45
N ASN A 126 26.41 -5.16 3.64
CA ASN A 126 26.66 -6.59 3.89
C ASN A 126 25.40 -7.42 4.20
N GLN A 127 24.31 -7.18 3.45
CA GLN A 127 23.02 -7.84 3.66
C GLN A 127 22.40 -8.24 2.33
N LEU A 128 22.99 -9.24 1.68
CA LEU A 128 22.46 -9.85 0.46
C LEU A 128 21.15 -10.63 0.70
N ASP A 129 20.91 -11.11 1.92
CA ASP A 129 19.67 -11.80 2.28
C ASP A 129 18.49 -10.84 2.51
N SER A 130 18.72 -9.53 2.36
CA SER A 130 17.68 -8.54 2.54
C SER A 130 16.59 -8.66 1.47
N ARG A 131 15.35 -8.40 1.90
CA ARG A 131 14.15 -8.54 1.08
C ARG A 131 13.91 -7.27 0.28
N ILE A 132 13.51 -7.45 -0.97
CA ILE A 132 13.11 -6.35 -1.85
C ILE A 132 11.59 -6.24 -1.81
N TYR A 133 11.11 -5.02 -1.57
CA TYR A 133 9.71 -4.66 -1.48
C TYR A 133 9.29 -3.80 -2.67
N ALA A 134 8.11 -4.08 -3.21
CA ALA A 134 7.38 -3.20 -4.10
C ALA A 134 6.36 -2.41 -3.28
N ASP A 135 6.63 -1.13 -3.08
CA ASP A 135 5.71 -0.15 -2.52
C ASP A 135 4.85 0.39 -3.67
N MET A 136 3.55 0.14 -3.62
CA MET A 136 2.59 0.47 -4.67
C MET A 136 1.51 1.39 -4.14
N GLU A 137 1.15 2.37 -4.95
CA GLU A 137 -0.02 3.20 -4.75
C GLU A 137 -1.12 2.78 -5.72
N ILE A 138 -2.23 2.31 -5.17
CA ILE A 138 -3.38 1.81 -5.91
C ILE A 138 -4.50 2.85 -5.88
N SER A 139 -5.01 3.18 -7.06
CA SER A 139 -6.19 4.02 -7.23
C SER A 139 -7.46 3.20 -7.00
N LEU A 140 -8.23 3.60 -5.99
CA LEU A 140 -9.54 3.02 -5.65
C LEU A 140 -10.70 3.77 -6.32
N ARG A 141 -10.42 4.57 -7.35
CA ARG A 141 -11.45 5.38 -8.05
C ARG A 141 -12.30 4.51 -8.96
N THR A 142 -13.62 4.69 -8.84
CA THR A 142 -14.60 4.13 -9.79
C THR A 142 -14.91 5.17 -10.86
N SER A 143 -15.57 4.78 -11.95
CA SER A 143 -16.18 5.71 -12.92
C SER A 143 -17.12 6.74 -12.26
N LYS A 144 -17.82 6.35 -11.18
CA LYS A 144 -18.67 7.24 -10.37
C LYS A 144 -17.83 7.94 -9.29
N LYS A 145 -17.88 9.28 -9.26
CA LYS A 145 -17.07 10.13 -8.34
C LYS A 145 -17.34 9.90 -6.85
N THR A 146 -18.53 9.41 -6.48
CA THR A 146 -18.96 9.20 -5.09
C THR A 146 -18.73 7.78 -4.58
N LYS A 147 -18.45 6.82 -5.48
CA LYS A 147 -18.25 5.42 -5.12
C LYS A 147 -16.78 5.05 -5.24
N PHE A 148 -16.19 4.61 -4.14
CA PHE A 148 -14.82 4.14 -4.10
C PHE A 148 -14.77 2.63 -3.89
N LEU A 149 -13.68 2.02 -4.33
CA LEU A 149 -13.45 0.60 -4.12
C LEU A 149 -13.15 0.32 -2.64
N SER A 150 -13.57 -0.86 -2.19
CA SER A 150 -13.14 -1.40 -0.90
C SER A 150 -11.67 -1.78 -0.97
N PRO A 151 -10.93 -1.74 0.16
CA PRO A 151 -9.63 -2.37 0.19
C PRO A 151 -9.82 -3.87 0.01
N PHE A 152 -8.79 -4.55 -0.46
CA PHE A 152 -8.81 -5.99 -0.70
C PHE A 152 -7.57 -6.64 -0.13
N LYS A 153 -7.72 -7.92 0.19
CA LYS A 153 -6.65 -8.79 0.68
C LYS A 153 -6.49 -9.95 -0.30
N SER A 154 -5.25 -10.31 -0.56
CA SER A 154 -4.87 -11.37 -1.49
C SER A 154 -3.80 -12.23 -0.87
N THR A 155 -3.78 -13.51 -1.25
CA THR A 155 -2.65 -14.41 -1.04
C THR A 155 -2.27 -14.99 -2.40
N LEU A 156 -0.99 -14.92 -2.76
CA LEU A 156 -0.43 -15.53 -3.96
C LEU A 156 0.77 -16.40 -3.60
N VAL A 157 1.12 -17.38 -4.42
CA VAL A 157 2.39 -18.11 -4.28
C VAL A 157 3.30 -17.68 -5.43
N PRO A 158 4.47 -17.08 -5.15
CA PRO A 158 5.41 -16.71 -6.22
C PRO A 158 6.00 -17.97 -6.88
N PRO A 159 6.36 -17.90 -8.17
CA PRO A 159 7.00 -19.03 -8.86
C PRO A 159 8.34 -19.41 -8.23
N HIS A 160 9.16 -18.42 -7.86
CA HIS A 160 10.40 -18.64 -7.12
C HIS A 160 10.21 -18.35 -5.65
N LEU A 161 10.33 -19.40 -4.84
CA LEU A 161 10.16 -19.32 -3.39
C LEU A 161 11.36 -18.61 -2.74
N PHE A 162 11.07 -17.81 -1.73
CA PHE A 162 12.07 -17.16 -0.89
C PHE A 162 11.55 -17.06 0.55
N ASP A 163 12.45 -16.85 1.50
CA ASP A 163 12.06 -16.73 2.90
C ASP A 163 11.43 -15.37 3.19
N ILE A 164 10.16 -15.41 3.58
CA ILE A 164 9.37 -14.23 3.99
C ILE A 164 9.80 -13.76 5.38
N GLY A 165 10.50 -14.59 6.15
CA GLY A 165 10.97 -14.31 7.52
C GLY A 165 9.90 -14.49 8.59
N VAL A 166 8.73 -15.02 8.22
CA VAL A 166 7.62 -15.29 9.15
C VAL A 166 7.26 -16.77 9.06
N LYS A 167 7.58 -17.52 10.12
CA LYS A 167 7.15 -18.91 10.26
C LYS A 167 5.67 -18.94 10.60
N LYS A 168 4.85 -19.36 9.64
CA LYS A 168 3.39 -19.42 9.80
C LYS A 168 2.99 -20.71 10.51
N LYS A 169 2.18 -20.59 11.55
CA LYS A 169 1.55 -21.74 12.21
C LYS A 169 0.18 -22.01 11.61
N ILE A 170 0.03 -23.15 10.96
CA ILE A 170 -1.18 -23.54 10.24
C ILE A 170 -1.82 -24.72 10.93
N ILE A 171 -3.10 -24.58 11.29
CA ILE A 171 -3.93 -25.68 11.78
C ILE A 171 -4.90 -26.09 10.68
N VAL A 172 -4.99 -27.39 10.43
CA VAL A 172 -5.85 -27.97 9.38
C VAL A 172 -6.92 -28.85 10.01
N VAL A 173 -8.19 -28.60 9.66
CA VAL A 173 -9.34 -29.35 10.18
C VAL A 173 -9.97 -30.19 9.08
N CYS A 174 -9.87 -31.51 9.23
CA CYS A 174 -10.32 -32.52 8.26
C CYS A 174 -10.81 -33.78 8.99
N ASN A 175 -11.87 -34.40 8.47
CA ASN A 175 -12.38 -35.68 9.01
C ASN A 175 -11.59 -36.89 8.52
N GLU A 176 -11.06 -36.85 7.30
CA GLU A 176 -10.41 -38.00 6.68
C GLU A 176 -8.95 -38.16 7.16
N LYS A 177 -8.59 -39.40 7.54
CA LYS A 177 -7.26 -39.71 8.07
C LYS A 177 -6.14 -39.48 7.05
N ASP A 178 -6.39 -39.78 5.78
CA ASP A 178 -5.40 -39.61 4.71
C ASP A 178 -5.06 -38.13 4.51
N HIS A 179 -6.09 -37.28 4.55
CA HIS A 179 -5.99 -35.84 4.50
C HIS A 179 -5.23 -35.23 5.70
N ILE A 180 -5.45 -35.76 6.91
CA ILE A 180 -4.70 -35.36 8.11
C ILE A 180 -3.22 -35.69 7.93
N ASN A 181 -2.90 -36.93 7.53
CA ASN A 181 -1.52 -37.38 7.33
C ASN A 181 -0.80 -36.55 6.26
N LEU A 182 -1.50 -36.23 5.17
CA LEU A 182 -1.00 -35.39 4.09
C LEU A 182 -0.73 -33.96 4.57
N ALA A 183 -1.62 -33.35 5.35
CA ALA A 183 -1.42 -32.02 5.91
C ALA A 183 -0.18 -31.96 6.83
N LEU A 184 0.01 -32.99 7.67
CA LEU A 184 1.19 -33.11 8.53
C LEU A 184 2.48 -33.28 7.71
N LYS A 185 2.45 -34.09 6.65
CA LYS A 185 3.59 -34.27 5.72
C LYS A 185 4.01 -32.97 5.03
N LEU A 186 3.05 -32.09 4.73
CA LEU A 186 3.32 -30.77 4.13
C LEU A 186 3.84 -29.73 5.13
N GLY A 187 3.92 -30.05 6.42
CA GLY A 187 4.43 -29.14 7.45
C GLY A 187 3.36 -28.29 8.13
N ALA A 188 2.10 -28.73 8.15
CA ALA A 188 1.10 -28.13 9.04
C ALA A 188 1.52 -28.32 10.51
N TYR A 189 1.24 -27.32 11.35
CA TYR A 189 1.58 -27.37 12.78
C TYR A 189 0.76 -28.44 13.51
N GLN A 190 -0.53 -28.52 13.19
CA GLN A 190 -1.44 -29.53 13.74
C GLN A 190 -2.55 -29.82 12.73
N ALA A 191 -2.95 -31.09 12.62
CA ALA A 191 -4.07 -31.52 11.79
C ALA A 191 -4.94 -32.52 12.54
N GLY A 192 -6.25 -32.47 12.32
CA GLY A 192 -7.24 -33.32 13.02
C GLY A 192 -8.68 -32.97 12.64
N GLY A 193 -9.64 -33.73 13.13
CA GLY A 193 -11.07 -33.51 12.85
C GLY A 193 -11.79 -32.81 14.01
N ASP A 194 -12.89 -33.42 14.46
CA ASP A 194 -13.75 -32.91 15.53
C ASP A 194 -13.01 -32.60 16.84
N ASP A 195 -11.93 -33.32 17.13
CA ASP A 195 -11.16 -33.14 18.36
C ASP A 195 -10.52 -31.74 18.42
N ILE A 196 -9.97 -31.26 17.29
CA ILE A 196 -9.42 -29.90 17.20
C ILE A 196 -10.53 -28.87 17.33
N VAL A 197 -11.70 -29.12 16.71
CA VAL A 197 -12.85 -28.23 16.81
C VAL A 197 -13.33 -28.10 18.25
N LYS A 198 -13.41 -29.22 18.99
CA LYS A 198 -13.74 -29.22 20.42
C LYS A 198 -12.70 -28.47 21.25
N MET A 199 -11.41 -28.62 20.95
CA MET A 199 -10.33 -27.87 21.62
C MET A 199 -10.42 -26.36 21.35
N LEU A 200 -10.78 -25.96 20.13
CA LEU A 200 -11.03 -24.56 19.76
C LEU A 200 -12.26 -23.99 20.49
N LEU A 201 -13.35 -24.75 20.57
CA LEU A 201 -14.57 -24.36 21.30
C LEU A 201 -14.35 -24.24 22.81
N ARG A 202 -13.56 -25.15 23.40
CA ARG A 202 -13.18 -25.10 24.82
C ARG A 202 -12.19 -23.98 25.14
N GLY A 203 -11.60 -23.34 24.12
CA GLY A 203 -10.60 -22.29 24.30
C GLY A 203 -9.22 -22.80 24.72
N THR A 204 -8.93 -24.09 24.53
CA THR A 204 -7.61 -24.67 24.77
C THR A 204 -6.58 -24.10 23.79
N ILE A 205 -6.99 -23.97 22.52
CA ILE A 205 -6.20 -23.30 21.48
C ILE A 205 -6.73 -21.88 21.34
N LYS A 206 -5.86 -20.89 21.57
CA LYS A 206 -6.21 -19.48 21.46
C LYS A 206 -5.88 -18.95 20.08
N ARG A 207 -6.50 -17.80 19.74
CA ARG A 207 -6.23 -17.07 18.49
C ARG A 207 -4.75 -16.75 18.26
N SER A 208 -3.99 -16.56 19.34
CA SER A 208 -2.54 -16.24 19.30
C SER A 208 -1.66 -17.41 18.88
N ASP A 209 -2.16 -18.64 18.93
CA ASP A 209 -1.33 -19.83 18.82
C ASP A 209 -1.11 -20.27 17.37
N PHE A 210 -1.95 -19.77 16.46
CA PHE A 210 -1.90 -20.07 15.04
C PHE A 210 -2.13 -18.81 14.19
N ASP A 211 -1.64 -18.80 12.96
CA ASP A 211 -1.84 -17.71 12.01
C ASP A 211 -3.04 -17.96 11.11
N TYR A 212 -3.16 -19.18 10.60
CA TYR A 212 -4.19 -19.61 9.67
C TYR A 212 -4.87 -20.89 10.15
N LEU A 213 -6.21 -20.89 10.09
CA LEU A 213 -7.04 -22.05 10.33
C LEU A 213 -7.69 -22.46 9.00
N LEU A 214 -7.39 -23.67 8.56
CA LEU A 214 -7.82 -24.22 7.29
C LEU A 214 -8.81 -25.36 7.55
N SER A 215 -9.83 -25.50 6.69
CA SER A 215 -10.89 -26.50 6.89
C SER A 215 -11.35 -27.10 5.56
N VAL A 216 -11.80 -28.35 5.61
CA VAL A 216 -12.63 -28.94 4.54
C VAL A 216 -14.08 -28.48 4.71
N PRO A 217 -14.89 -28.36 3.64
CA PRO A 217 -16.34 -28.13 3.78
C PRO A 217 -17.00 -29.22 4.64
N GLY A 218 -17.90 -28.81 5.54
CA GLY A 218 -18.60 -29.72 6.46
C GLY A 218 -18.72 -29.19 7.89
N TYR A 219 -17.78 -28.34 8.31
CA TYR A 219 -17.69 -27.78 9.68
C TYR A 219 -18.28 -26.37 9.84
N GLU A 220 -19.17 -25.96 8.93
CA GLU A 220 -19.68 -24.58 8.89
C GLU A 220 -20.48 -24.20 10.13
N LYS A 221 -21.18 -25.16 10.75
CA LYS A 221 -22.00 -24.94 11.95
C LYS A 221 -21.10 -24.57 13.14
N GLU A 222 -19.97 -25.26 13.27
CA GLU A 222 -18.97 -25.06 14.30
C GLU A 222 -18.22 -23.75 14.08
N TRP A 223 -17.89 -23.41 12.82
CA TRP A 223 -17.28 -22.13 12.48
C TRP A 223 -18.17 -20.93 12.79
N ASN A 224 -19.48 -21.05 12.58
CA ASN A 224 -20.44 -20.00 12.95
C ASN A 224 -20.48 -19.76 14.47
N GLN A 225 -20.37 -20.80 15.29
CA GLN A 225 -20.27 -20.67 16.75
C GLN A 225 -18.94 -20.01 17.17
N LEU A 226 -17.85 -20.33 16.48
CA LEU A 226 -16.52 -19.78 16.76
C LEU A 226 -16.31 -18.35 16.24
N GLN A 227 -17.19 -17.84 15.37
CA GLN A 227 -17.05 -16.53 14.74
C GLN A 227 -17.01 -15.38 15.77
N GLY A 228 -17.74 -15.48 16.89
CA GLY A 228 -17.72 -14.47 17.94
C GLY A 228 -16.35 -14.38 18.64
N SER A 229 -15.71 -15.52 18.89
CA SER A 229 -14.42 -15.59 19.62
C SER A 229 -13.21 -15.35 18.72
N PHE A 230 -13.24 -15.87 17.48
CA PHE A 230 -12.12 -15.82 16.54
C PHE A 230 -12.24 -14.69 15.50
N GLY A 231 -13.43 -14.09 15.33
CA GLY A 231 -13.69 -12.99 14.40
C GLY A 231 -13.23 -13.31 12.98
N ASN A 232 -12.22 -12.58 12.52
CA ASN A 232 -11.68 -12.69 11.16
C ASN A 232 -10.78 -13.92 10.94
N ALA A 233 -10.42 -14.66 11.99
CA ALA A 233 -9.57 -15.84 11.89
C ALA A 233 -10.34 -17.16 11.68
N ALA A 234 -11.66 -17.12 11.83
CA ALA A 234 -12.50 -18.28 11.53
C ALA A 234 -12.36 -18.65 10.04
N PRO A 235 -12.52 -19.93 9.66
CA PRO A 235 -12.48 -20.30 8.25
C PRO A 235 -13.66 -19.69 7.48
N SER A 236 -13.44 -19.25 6.24
CA SER A 236 -14.48 -18.75 5.35
C SER A 236 -14.19 -19.12 3.90
N ILE A 237 -15.24 -19.51 3.17
CA ILE A 237 -15.17 -19.79 1.71
C ILE A 237 -14.70 -18.54 0.95
N SER A 238 -15.15 -17.35 1.34
CA SER A 238 -14.76 -16.09 0.68
C SER A 238 -13.27 -15.81 0.78
N ARG A 239 -12.60 -16.32 1.83
CA ARG A 239 -11.15 -16.18 2.01
C ARG A 239 -10.36 -17.32 1.35
N GLY A 240 -11.04 -18.38 0.88
CA GLY A 240 -10.39 -19.59 0.37
C GLY A 240 -9.67 -20.39 1.45
N THR A 241 -10.04 -20.23 2.73
CA THR A 241 -9.53 -21.08 3.83
C THR A 241 -10.39 -22.33 4.03
N ILE A 242 -11.51 -22.42 3.30
CA ILE A 242 -12.33 -23.63 3.21
C ILE A 242 -12.20 -24.15 1.79
N SER A 243 -11.59 -25.32 1.62
CA SER A 243 -11.39 -25.96 0.31
C SER A 243 -11.38 -27.48 0.46
N LYS A 244 -11.71 -28.19 -0.62
CA LYS A 244 -11.57 -29.66 -0.70
C LYS A 244 -10.11 -30.06 -0.94
N ASP A 245 -9.37 -29.26 -1.72
CA ASP A 245 -7.99 -29.56 -2.10
C ASP A 245 -7.00 -29.10 -1.02
N ILE A 246 -6.71 -29.99 -0.07
CA ILE A 246 -5.85 -29.68 1.09
C ILE A 246 -4.41 -29.41 0.68
N GLU A 247 -3.86 -30.16 -0.27
CA GLU A 247 -2.47 -29.95 -0.69
C GLU A 247 -2.22 -28.54 -1.20
N GLN A 248 -3.07 -28.08 -2.11
CA GLN A 248 -2.95 -26.76 -2.71
C GLN A 248 -3.20 -25.68 -1.65
N MET A 249 -4.20 -25.88 -0.79
CA MET A 249 -4.52 -24.95 0.28
C MET A 249 -3.36 -24.81 1.29
N VAL A 250 -2.77 -25.92 1.76
CA VAL A 250 -1.66 -25.89 2.70
C VAL A 250 -0.44 -25.23 2.06
N LYS A 251 -0.08 -25.59 0.82
CA LYS A 251 1.02 -24.96 0.07
C LYS A 251 0.78 -23.46 -0.12
N LEU A 252 -0.45 -23.05 -0.44
CA LEU A 252 -0.84 -21.66 -0.61
C LEU A 252 -0.62 -20.86 0.67
N TYR A 253 -1.03 -21.36 1.83
CA TYR A 253 -0.89 -20.60 3.08
C TYR A 253 0.51 -20.68 3.66
N LEU A 254 1.23 -21.77 3.47
CA LEU A 254 2.61 -21.92 3.93
C LEU A 254 3.54 -20.98 3.16
N HIS A 255 3.56 -21.09 1.83
CA HIS A 255 4.46 -20.34 0.96
C HIS A 255 3.86 -19.03 0.42
N GLY A 256 2.57 -18.78 0.67
CA GLY A 256 1.90 -17.64 0.05
C GLY A 256 2.29 -16.29 0.62
N LEU A 257 2.51 -15.33 -0.27
CA LEU A 257 2.63 -13.92 0.05
C LEU A 257 1.23 -13.35 0.22
N THR A 258 0.86 -13.04 1.46
CA THR A 258 -0.38 -12.32 1.75
C THR A 258 -0.12 -10.83 1.75
N TYR A 259 -0.84 -10.07 0.92
CA TYR A 259 -0.80 -8.62 0.92
C TYR A 259 -2.21 -8.03 1.07
N GLU A 260 -2.29 -6.88 1.73
CA GLU A 260 -3.53 -6.17 2.01
C GLU A 260 -3.38 -4.70 1.64
N THR A 261 -4.43 -4.12 1.06
CA THR A 261 -4.40 -2.72 0.68
C THR A 261 -4.83 -1.83 1.84
N VAL A 262 -3.93 -0.94 2.25
CA VAL A 262 -4.17 -0.01 3.36
C VAL A 262 -4.66 1.31 2.80
N LYS A 263 -5.89 1.70 3.16
CA LYS A 263 -6.47 2.98 2.74
C LYS A 263 -5.69 4.15 3.34
N THR A 264 -5.06 4.93 2.48
CA THR A 264 -4.40 6.20 2.87
C THR A 264 -5.37 7.38 2.69
N SER A 265 -6.23 7.32 1.67
CA SER A 265 -7.24 8.32 1.38
C SER A 265 -8.48 7.66 0.77
N GLN A 266 -9.59 8.39 0.65
CA GLN A 266 -10.82 7.85 0.05
C GLN A 266 -10.60 7.26 -1.36
N SER A 267 -9.63 7.80 -2.10
CA SER A 267 -9.33 7.40 -3.48
C SER A 267 -8.02 6.62 -3.67
N LEU A 268 -7.19 6.50 -2.64
CA LEU A 268 -5.83 5.96 -2.75
C LEU A 268 -5.56 4.97 -1.62
N ALA A 269 -5.01 3.82 -1.98
CA ALA A 269 -4.51 2.82 -1.04
C ALA A 269 -3.04 2.54 -1.31
N LYS A 270 -2.31 2.19 -0.25
CA LYS A 270 -0.91 1.77 -0.33
C LYS A 270 -0.81 0.29 -0.07
N VAL A 271 0.14 -0.35 -0.75
CA VAL A 271 0.47 -1.77 -0.58
C VAL A 271 1.97 -1.89 -0.59
N GLN A 272 2.52 -2.63 0.36
CA GLN A 272 3.92 -3.02 0.36
C GLN A 272 3.97 -4.55 0.25
N VAL A 273 4.66 -5.07 -0.76
CA VAL A 273 4.75 -6.52 -0.99
C VAL A 273 6.20 -6.91 -1.25
N PRO A 274 6.77 -7.87 -0.48
CA PRO A 274 8.05 -8.44 -0.83
C PRO A 274 7.90 -9.37 -2.04
N PHE A 275 8.82 -9.30 -3.00
CA PHE A 275 8.81 -10.17 -4.18
C PHE A 275 10.09 -11.01 -4.34
N GLY A 276 11.06 -10.83 -3.44
CA GLY A 276 12.25 -11.69 -3.38
C GLY A 276 13.31 -11.20 -2.41
N GLN A 277 14.45 -11.87 -2.42
CA GLN A 277 15.67 -11.49 -1.69
C GLN A 277 16.75 -11.03 -2.67
N LEU A 278 17.65 -10.14 -2.24
CA LEU A 278 18.73 -9.64 -3.11
C LEU A 278 19.73 -10.74 -3.52
N ALA A 279 19.84 -11.82 -2.74
CA ALA A 279 20.64 -13.00 -3.06
C ALA A 279 20.15 -13.76 -4.31
N MET A 280 18.88 -13.59 -4.70
CA MET A 280 18.30 -14.26 -5.86
C MET A 280 18.83 -13.70 -7.19
N THR A 281 18.72 -14.47 -8.26
CA THR A 281 19.09 -13.99 -9.61
C THR A 281 18.14 -12.89 -10.10
N SER A 282 18.61 -12.02 -11.00
CA SER A 282 17.78 -10.93 -11.55
C SER A 282 16.57 -11.45 -12.33
N GLU A 283 16.71 -12.61 -13.00
CA GLU A 283 15.64 -13.25 -13.76
C GLU A 283 14.52 -13.74 -12.84
N GLN A 284 14.87 -14.48 -11.79
CA GLN A 284 13.90 -14.97 -10.80
C GLN A 284 13.12 -13.83 -10.13
N LEU A 285 13.81 -12.73 -9.80
CA LEU A 285 13.19 -11.53 -9.24
C LEU A 285 12.22 -10.87 -10.22
N THR A 286 12.57 -10.84 -11.50
CA THR A 286 11.73 -10.29 -12.57
C THR A 286 10.47 -11.13 -12.77
N GLU A 287 10.59 -12.45 -12.80
CA GLU A 287 9.45 -13.36 -12.92
C GLU A 287 8.49 -13.25 -11.73
N ASN A 288 9.02 -13.23 -10.50
CA ASN A 288 8.23 -13.02 -9.29
C ASN A 288 7.50 -11.68 -9.33
N PHE A 289 8.18 -10.62 -9.78
CA PHE A 289 7.60 -9.30 -9.91
C PHE A 289 6.46 -9.27 -10.95
N LEU A 290 6.67 -9.84 -12.14
CA LEU A 290 5.64 -9.93 -13.18
C LEU A 290 4.39 -10.68 -12.68
N PHE A 291 4.60 -11.80 -11.98
CA PHE A 291 3.51 -12.57 -11.40
C PHE A 291 2.71 -11.77 -10.36
N LEU A 292 3.40 -10.98 -9.52
CA LEU A 292 2.76 -10.09 -8.55
C LEU A 292 1.91 -9.00 -9.23
N ILE A 293 2.45 -8.35 -10.26
CA ILE A 293 1.74 -7.31 -11.03
C ILE A 293 0.50 -7.90 -11.70
N ASP A 294 0.60 -9.11 -12.24
CA ASP A 294 -0.53 -9.80 -12.86
C ASP A 294 -1.63 -10.15 -11.86
N ASP A 295 -1.30 -10.63 -10.65
CA ASP A 295 -2.30 -10.88 -9.61
C ASP A 295 -3.03 -9.59 -9.21
N ILE A 296 -2.29 -8.50 -9.01
CA ILE A 296 -2.87 -7.19 -8.67
C ILE A 296 -3.78 -6.70 -9.80
N ASN A 297 -3.36 -6.83 -11.05
CA ASN A 297 -4.15 -6.42 -12.21
C ASN A 297 -5.41 -7.28 -12.42
N LYS A 298 -5.37 -8.59 -12.08
CA LYS A 298 -6.55 -9.47 -12.09
C LYS A 298 -7.60 -9.05 -11.05
N ARG A 299 -7.15 -8.48 -9.93
CA ARG A 299 -8.02 -7.98 -8.86
C ARG A 299 -8.64 -6.62 -9.16
N LYS A 300 -8.28 -5.98 -10.28
CA LYS A 300 -8.93 -4.76 -10.73
C LYS A 300 -10.40 -5.05 -11.04
N PRO A 301 -11.36 -4.48 -10.29
CA PRO A 301 -12.77 -4.65 -10.58
C PRO A 301 -13.15 -3.88 -11.86
N SER A 302 -14.16 -4.35 -12.58
CA SER A 302 -14.62 -3.78 -13.86
C SER A 302 -15.03 -2.31 -13.78
N GLY A 303 -15.44 -1.83 -12.60
CA GLY A 303 -15.80 -0.43 -12.37
C GLY A 303 -14.63 0.54 -12.13
N ALA A 304 -13.40 0.03 -12.00
CA ALA A 304 -12.22 0.85 -11.72
C ALA A 304 -11.88 1.75 -12.92
N SER A 305 -11.74 3.05 -12.67
CA SER A 305 -11.40 4.03 -13.70
C SER A 305 -9.92 4.40 -13.67
N GLY A 306 -9.29 4.46 -14.84
CA GLY A 306 -7.88 4.85 -15.00
C GLY A 306 -6.86 3.73 -14.76
N LYS A 307 -5.60 4.13 -14.58
CA LYS A 307 -4.49 3.25 -14.17
C LYS A 307 -4.76 2.74 -12.75
N PHE A 308 -4.72 1.41 -12.56
CA PHE A 308 -5.04 0.81 -11.26
C PHE A 308 -3.89 1.00 -10.28
N ILE A 309 -2.67 0.71 -10.72
CA ILE A 309 -1.43 1.10 -10.06
C ILE A 309 -1.08 2.49 -10.57
N SER A 310 -1.04 3.48 -9.67
CA SER A 310 -0.74 4.88 -10.00
C SER A 310 0.75 5.17 -9.90
N TYR A 311 1.40 4.62 -8.89
CA TYR A 311 2.81 4.85 -8.61
C TYR A 311 3.42 3.60 -7.98
N MET A 312 4.69 3.34 -8.29
CA MET A 312 5.41 2.21 -7.72
C MET A 312 6.84 2.60 -7.41
N THR A 313 7.28 2.20 -6.22
CA THR A 313 8.64 2.40 -5.74
C THR A 313 9.17 1.07 -5.22
N ILE A 314 10.43 0.79 -5.52
CA ILE A 314 11.10 -0.42 -5.06
C ILE A 314 12.09 -0.04 -3.97
N VAL A 315 11.99 -0.74 -2.85
CA VAL A 315 12.76 -0.46 -1.63
C VAL A 315 13.35 -1.75 -1.10
N ALA A 316 14.61 -1.72 -0.67
CA ALA A 316 15.26 -2.86 -0.03
C ALA A 316 15.90 -2.41 1.30
N PRO A 317 15.19 -2.53 2.43
CA PRO A 317 15.77 -2.26 3.75
C PRO A 317 16.98 -3.18 3.99
N PRO A 318 18.14 -2.67 4.44
CA PRO A 318 18.38 -1.42 5.17
C PRO A 318 18.68 -0.19 4.31
N SER A 319 18.75 -0.33 2.98
CA SER A 319 19.03 0.80 2.09
C SER A 319 17.97 1.91 2.24
N PRO A 320 18.36 3.19 2.36
CA PRO A 320 17.42 4.31 2.39
C PRO A 320 16.85 4.63 0.99
N GLU A 321 17.45 4.08 -0.07
CA GLU A 321 17.12 4.41 -1.44
C GLU A 321 15.75 3.91 -1.87
N ARG A 322 15.06 4.76 -2.63
CA ARG A 322 13.70 4.55 -3.12
C ARG A 322 13.68 4.83 -4.62
N PHE A 323 13.71 3.78 -5.42
CA PHE A 323 13.71 3.92 -6.88
C PHE A 323 12.30 3.83 -7.44
N ILE A 324 11.94 4.78 -8.30
CA ILE A 324 10.65 4.82 -8.99
C ILE A 324 10.73 3.90 -10.21
N LEU A 325 9.74 3.02 -10.34
CA LEU A 325 9.66 2.13 -11.50
C LEU A 325 8.88 2.79 -12.63
N ASN A 326 9.39 2.70 -13.85
CA ASN A 326 8.62 3.01 -15.05
C ASN A 326 7.52 1.96 -15.26
N LEU A 327 6.26 2.36 -15.07
CA LEU A 327 5.09 1.47 -15.12
C LEU A 327 4.56 1.22 -16.54
N ASP A 328 4.97 2.02 -17.52
CA ASP A 328 4.36 1.97 -18.85
C ASP A 328 4.72 0.67 -19.59
N GLU A 329 5.91 0.11 -19.35
CA GLU A 329 6.36 -1.18 -19.88
C GLU A 329 5.41 -2.32 -19.46
N TYR A 330 5.08 -2.39 -18.18
CA TYR A 330 4.29 -3.48 -17.58
C TYR A 330 2.78 -3.36 -17.81
N SER A 331 2.31 -2.17 -18.23
CA SER A 331 0.91 -1.97 -18.59
C SER A 331 0.52 -2.63 -19.92
N THR A 332 1.50 -2.87 -20.80
CA THR A 332 1.30 -3.29 -22.20
C THR A 332 1.45 -4.78 -22.47
N VAL A 333 1.86 -5.59 -21.48
CA VAL A 333 2.10 -7.03 -21.65
C VAL A 333 0.83 -7.78 -22.11
N LYS A 334 -0.38 -7.24 -21.85
CA LYS A 334 -1.64 -7.78 -22.41
C LYS A 334 -1.81 -7.60 -23.92
N LYS A 335 -1.04 -6.72 -24.58
CA LYS A 335 -1.15 -6.46 -26.03
C LYS A 335 -0.13 -7.21 -26.88
N LYS A 336 1.07 -7.53 -26.37
CA LYS A 336 2.12 -8.19 -27.17
C LYS A 336 1.96 -9.71 -27.27
N VAL A 337 1.50 -10.38 -26.20
CA VAL A 337 1.35 -11.87 -26.19
C VAL A 337 0.28 -12.38 -27.17
N LYS A 338 -0.66 -11.55 -27.62
CA LYS A 338 -1.65 -11.94 -28.66
C LYS A 338 -1.13 -11.84 -30.09
N LYS A 339 0.08 -11.31 -30.32
CA LYS A 339 0.57 -10.98 -31.68
C LYS A 339 1.69 -11.88 -32.18
N GLU A 340 2.20 -12.78 -31.35
CA GLU A 340 3.27 -13.73 -31.72
C GLU A 340 2.73 -15.16 -31.59
N LEU A 341 1.84 -15.52 -32.52
CA LEU A 341 1.68 -16.90 -32.99
C LEU A 341 2.38 -16.94 -34.35
N PRO A 342 3.33 -17.87 -34.60
CA PRO A 342 4.04 -17.91 -35.87
C PRO A 342 3.08 -18.23 -37.01
N VAL A 343 3.02 -17.34 -38.00
CA VAL A 343 2.42 -17.65 -39.30
C VAL A 343 3.40 -18.59 -40.00
N GLU A 344 3.07 -19.87 -40.09
CA GLU A 344 3.74 -20.78 -41.01
C GLU A 344 3.60 -20.22 -42.42
N THR A 345 4.72 -19.79 -43.01
CA THR A 345 4.82 -19.49 -44.43
C THR A 345 4.73 -20.80 -45.21
N PRO A 346 3.73 -21.00 -46.09
CA PRO A 346 3.74 -22.15 -46.98
C PRO A 346 4.85 -21.98 -48.02
N LEU A 347 5.73 -22.97 -48.09
CA LEU A 347 6.71 -23.14 -49.15
C LEU A 347 5.96 -23.24 -50.49
N VAL A 348 6.28 -22.35 -51.42
CA VAL A 348 5.81 -22.41 -52.80
C VAL A 348 6.87 -23.20 -53.58
N ASP A 349 6.45 -24.31 -54.17
CA ASP A 349 7.28 -25.16 -55.03
C ASP A 349 7.56 -24.44 -56.36
N ASP A 350 8.81 -24.04 -56.58
CA ASP A 350 9.32 -23.53 -57.86
C ASP A 350 9.68 -24.69 -58.80
N GLU A 351 8.68 -25.25 -59.48
CA GLU A 351 8.89 -26.05 -60.71
C GLU A 351 7.91 -25.60 -61.80
N LYS A 352 8.24 -24.52 -62.52
CA LYS A 352 7.87 -24.30 -63.95
C LYS A 352 8.38 -22.96 -64.50
N VAL A 353 9.69 -22.83 -64.68
CA VAL A 353 10.25 -21.94 -65.70
C VAL A 353 11.45 -22.64 -66.33
N MET A 354 11.22 -23.48 -67.34
CA MET A 354 12.17 -23.84 -68.41
C MET A 354 11.45 -24.76 -69.42
N GLN A 355 10.47 -24.23 -70.16
CA GLN A 355 9.99 -24.83 -71.42
C GLN A 355 9.00 -23.89 -72.13
N THR A 356 9.50 -22.74 -72.63
CA THR A 356 8.98 -22.06 -73.83
C THR A 356 9.87 -20.85 -74.13
N ALA A 357 11.05 -21.14 -74.67
CA ALA A 357 11.76 -20.21 -75.55
C ALA A 357 11.72 -20.85 -76.93
N LEU A 358 10.70 -20.45 -77.69
CA LEU A 358 10.65 -20.48 -79.16
C LEU A 358 10.31 -19.07 -79.60
#